data_AF-A0A517VYK0-F1
#
_entry.id   AF-A0A517VYK0-F1
#
_cell.length_a   1.000
_cell.length_b   1.000
_cell.length_c   1.000
_cell.angle_alpha   90.00
_cell.angle_beta   90.00
_cell.angle_gamma   90.00
#
_symmetry.space_group_name_H-M   'P 1'
#
loop_
_entity.id
_entity.type
_entity.pdbx_description
1 polymer ?
#
loop_
_entity_poly.entity_id
_entity_poly.type
_entity_poly.pdbx_seq_one_letter_code
_entity_poly.pdbx_strand_id
1 'polypeptide(L)'
;MKKSSFKEYLIFFTAVFVLSLPIFLAYYYQHHPDRTVTELESTVASIPLGISAAEADAFFGTQPDSVSQMKGVLANPTMMLEASNQSAAKQGSIQSYSLRTWKQNDVHATVAIDESGKVAGRWTWVE
;
A
#
# COMPACT_ATOMS: atom_id res chain seq x y z
N MET A 1 4.82 -38.22 -41.35
CA MET A 1 4.64 -37.49 -40.07
C MET A 1 5.43 -36.18 -40.12
N LYS A 2 4.74 -35.03 -40.28
CA LYS A 2 5.37 -33.70 -40.30
C LYS A 2 5.83 -33.33 -38.88
N LYS A 3 7.13 -33.41 -38.61
CA LYS A 3 7.76 -33.06 -37.32
C LYS A 3 8.52 -31.71 -37.35
N SER A 4 8.35 -30.89 -38.38
CA SER A 4 9.14 -29.65 -38.60
C SER A 4 8.50 -28.38 -38.01
N SER A 5 7.17 -28.28 -37.96
CA SER A 5 6.52 -26.98 -37.70
C SER A 5 6.67 -26.50 -36.25
N PHE A 6 6.67 -27.40 -35.26
CA PHE A 6 6.74 -27.00 -33.85
C PHE A 6 8.06 -26.31 -33.50
N LYS A 7 9.18 -26.78 -34.07
CA LYS A 7 10.51 -26.22 -33.82
C LYS A 7 10.66 -24.83 -34.45
N GLU A 8 10.11 -24.64 -35.64
CA GLU A 8 10.08 -23.35 -36.35
C GLU A 8 9.22 -22.33 -35.60
N TYR A 9 8.01 -22.72 -35.15
CA TYR A 9 7.18 -21.85 -34.32
C TYR A 9 7.86 -21.52 -33.00
N LEU A 10 8.51 -22.49 -32.34
CA LEU A 10 9.23 -22.24 -31.08
C LEU A 10 10.36 -21.23 -31.28
N ILE A 11 11.12 -21.30 -32.38
CA ILE A 11 12.16 -20.33 -32.71
C ILE A 11 11.57 -18.95 -32.93
N PHE A 12 10.47 -18.85 -33.69
CA PHE A 12 9.78 -17.58 -33.91
C PHE A 12 9.26 -16.95 -32.61
N PHE A 13 8.58 -17.73 -31.77
CA PHE A 13 8.10 -17.25 -30.46
C PHE A 13 9.26 -16.82 -29.56
N THR A 14 10.34 -17.59 -29.53
CA THR A 14 11.53 -17.25 -28.73
C THR A 14 12.18 -15.96 -29.23
N ALA A 15 12.32 -15.80 -30.55
CA ALA A 15 12.91 -14.60 -31.14
C ALA A 15 12.04 -13.36 -30.87
N VAL A 16 10.72 -13.46 -31.01
CA VAL A 16 9.79 -12.36 -30.70
C VAL A 16 9.87 -11.99 -29.22
N PHE A 17 9.90 -12.98 -28.32
CA PHE A 17 9.98 -12.73 -26.88
C PHE A 17 11.30 -12.08 -26.48
N VAL A 18 12.43 -12.56 -27.02
CA VAL A 18 13.76 -12.00 -26.74
C VAL A 18 13.90 -10.58 -27.28
N LEU A 19 13.26 -10.25 -28.40
CA LEU A 19 13.28 -8.90 -28.97
C LEU A 19 12.30 -7.94 -28.29
N SER A 20 11.18 -8.44 -27.76
CA SER A 20 10.17 -7.60 -27.08
C SER A 20 10.50 -7.35 -25.61
N LEU A 21 11.20 -8.26 -24.94
CA LEU A 21 11.56 -8.15 -23.53
C LEU A 21 12.37 -6.88 -23.18
N PRO A 22 13.39 -6.46 -23.96
CA PRO A 22 14.14 -5.23 -23.68
C PRO A 22 13.30 -3.97 -23.81
N ILE A 23 12.38 -3.94 -24.79
CA ILE A 23 11.46 -2.82 -25.00
C ILE A 23 10.49 -2.73 -23.82
N PHE A 24 9.95 -3.87 -23.38
CA PHE A 24 9.09 -3.94 -22.21
C PHE A 24 9.84 -3.50 -20.94
N LEU A 25 11.06 -3.99 -20.72
CA LEU A 25 11.88 -3.59 -19.57
C LEU A 25 12.20 -2.10 -19.58
N ALA A 26 12.60 -1.54 -20.74
CA ALA A 26 12.90 -0.11 -20.87
C ALA A 26 11.66 0.75 -20.58
N TYR A 27 10.51 0.38 -21.13
CA TYR A 27 9.22 1.03 -20.84
C TYR A 27 8.86 0.93 -19.36
N TYR A 28 9.02 -0.25 -18.77
CA TYR A 28 8.75 -0.51 -17.37
C TYR A 28 9.63 0.34 -16.46
N TYR A 29 10.96 0.34 -16.64
CA TYR A 29 11.87 1.15 -15.83
C TYR A 29 11.67 2.66 -16.02
N GLN A 30 11.28 3.10 -17.21
CA GLN A 30 11.00 4.52 -17.46
C GLN A 30 9.72 4.99 -16.78
N HIS A 31 8.75 4.11 -16.55
CA HIS A 31 7.46 4.45 -15.94
C HIS A 31 7.33 3.99 -14.48
N HIS A 32 8.24 3.17 -14.02
CA HIS A 32 8.39 2.74 -12.63
C HIS A 32 9.83 3.04 -12.17
N PRO A 33 10.23 4.32 -12.07
CA PRO A 33 11.50 4.65 -11.43
C PRO A 33 11.47 4.09 -10.01
N ASP A 34 12.57 3.49 -9.57
CA ASP A 34 12.73 3.05 -8.19
C ASP A 34 12.38 4.22 -7.27
N ARG A 35 11.21 4.15 -6.63
CA ARG A 35 10.76 5.19 -5.73
C ARG A 35 11.64 5.13 -4.50
N THR A 36 12.47 6.15 -4.32
CA THR A 36 13.18 6.35 -3.05
C THR A 36 12.13 6.44 -1.95
N VAL A 37 12.21 5.54 -0.96
CA VAL A 37 11.32 5.57 0.20
C VAL A 37 11.44 6.95 0.85
N THR A 38 10.31 7.63 1.00
CA THR A 38 10.30 8.96 1.59
C THR A 38 10.50 8.88 3.10
N GLU A 39 10.90 10.00 3.70
CA GLU A 39 11.00 10.11 5.16
C GLU A 39 9.64 9.79 5.82
N LEU A 40 8.53 10.27 5.24
CA LEU A 40 7.19 9.98 5.73
C LEU A 40 6.86 8.48 5.72
N GLU A 41 7.25 7.76 4.66
CA GLU A 41 7.08 6.30 4.57
C GLU A 41 7.89 5.56 5.63
N SER A 42 9.14 5.97 5.85
CA SER A 42 10.00 5.40 6.89
C SER A 42 9.44 5.67 8.28
N THR A 43 8.98 6.89 8.54
CA THR A 43 8.42 7.29 9.85
C THR A 43 7.18 6.47 10.16
N VAL A 44 6.21 6.40 9.25
CA VAL A 44 4.98 5.63 9.51
C VAL A 44 5.27 4.14 9.68
N ALA A 45 6.25 3.59 8.95
CA ALA A 45 6.69 2.20 9.07
C ALA A 45 7.46 1.89 10.37
N SER A 46 7.86 2.91 11.13
CA SER A 46 8.52 2.74 12.44
C SER A 46 7.57 2.78 13.65
N ILE A 47 6.42 3.44 13.56
CA ILE A 47 5.37 3.55 14.60
C ILE A 47 4.88 2.20 15.16
N PRO A 48 5.17 1.84 16.42
CA PRO A 48 4.67 0.60 16.99
C PRO A 48 3.13 0.55 17.07
N LEU A 49 2.55 -0.64 16.91
CA LEU A 49 1.13 -0.86 17.20
C LEU A 49 0.89 -0.87 18.72
N GLY A 50 -0.31 -0.49 19.15
CA GLY A 50 -0.73 -0.52 20.55
C GLY A 50 -0.31 0.69 21.39
N ILE A 51 0.49 1.61 20.84
CA ILE A 51 0.82 2.90 21.48
C ILE A 51 -0.37 3.86 21.39
N SER A 52 -0.36 4.91 22.20
CA SER A 52 -1.39 5.94 22.16
C SER A 52 -1.31 6.82 20.90
N ALA A 53 -2.43 7.47 20.56
CA ALA A 53 -2.45 8.45 19.47
C ALA A 53 -1.42 9.59 19.65
N ALA A 54 -1.23 10.07 20.88
CA ALA A 54 -0.28 11.14 21.18
C ALA A 54 1.18 10.69 20.99
N GLU A 55 1.51 9.46 21.38
CA GLU A 55 2.83 8.88 21.13
C GLU A 55 3.07 8.71 19.62
N ALA A 56 2.05 8.28 18.87
CA ALA A 56 2.15 8.15 17.42
C ALA A 56 2.38 9.50 16.72
N ASP A 57 1.64 10.55 17.12
CA ASP A 57 1.84 11.90 16.58
C ASP A 57 3.27 12.42 16.84
N ALA A 58 3.86 12.06 17.98
CA ALA A 58 5.21 12.47 18.33
C ALA A 58 6.28 11.91 17.37
N PHE A 59 6.03 10.80 16.66
CA PHE A 59 6.95 10.30 15.63
C PHE A 59 7.06 11.24 14.42
N PHE A 60 5.99 11.96 14.10
CA PHE A 60 5.99 12.91 12.98
C PHE A 60 6.51 14.30 13.39
N GLY A 61 6.46 14.63 14.69
CA GLY A 61 6.85 15.94 15.21
C GLY A 61 5.91 17.09 14.81
N THR A 62 4.85 16.79 14.06
CA THR A 62 3.84 17.74 13.58
C THR A 62 2.43 17.18 13.81
N GLN A 63 1.44 18.07 13.88
CA GLN A 63 0.04 17.65 13.94
C GLN A 63 -0.39 17.01 12.61
N PRO A 64 -1.34 16.05 12.63
CA PRO A 64 -1.90 15.50 11.39
C PRO A 64 -2.54 16.59 10.53
N ASP A 65 -2.34 16.53 9.23
CA ASP A 65 -2.99 17.42 8.26
C ASP A 65 -4.51 17.22 8.24
N SER A 66 -4.97 16.00 8.53
CA SER A 66 -6.39 15.71 8.69
C SER A 66 -6.65 14.61 9.70
N VAL A 67 -7.80 14.72 10.35
CA VAL A 67 -8.35 13.67 11.22
C VAL A 67 -9.77 13.38 10.75
N SER A 68 -10.04 12.12 10.38
CA SER A 68 -11.37 11.67 9.98
C SER A 68 -11.81 10.48 10.84
N GLN A 69 -13.12 10.23 10.85
CA GLN A 69 -13.71 9.07 11.50
C GLN A 69 -14.15 8.09 10.44
N MET A 70 -13.79 6.83 10.61
CA MET A 70 -14.17 5.76 9.70
C MET A 70 -14.68 4.56 10.47
N LYS A 71 -15.81 4.01 10.02
CA LYS A 71 -16.32 2.74 10.53
C LYS A 71 -15.91 1.62 9.59
N GLY A 72 -15.27 0.58 10.12
CA GLY A 72 -14.76 -0.49 9.29
C GLY A 72 -14.03 -1.56 10.09
N VAL A 73 -13.19 -2.32 9.40
CA VAL A 73 -12.36 -3.37 9.99
C VAL A 73 -10.96 -3.29 9.40
N LEU A 74 -9.95 -3.49 10.24
CA LEU A 74 -8.59 -3.73 9.75
C LEU A 74 -8.48 -5.20 9.37
N ALA A 75 -8.32 -5.48 8.07
CA ALA A 75 -8.03 -6.83 7.60
C ALA A 75 -6.59 -7.25 7.99
N ASN A 76 -5.71 -6.26 8.08
CA ASN A 76 -4.38 -6.35 8.66
C ASN A 76 -3.93 -4.94 9.09
N PRO A 77 -2.78 -4.78 9.79
CA PRO A 77 -2.34 -3.47 10.26
C PRO A 77 -2.05 -2.43 9.17
N THR A 78 -2.03 -2.80 7.88
CA THR A 78 -1.75 -1.88 6.77
C THR A 78 -2.93 -1.76 5.80
N MET A 79 -4.07 -2.40 6.08
CA MET A 79 -5.23 -2.43 5.18
C MET A 79 -6.54 -2.39 5.95
N MET A 80 -7.32 -1.34 5.71
CA MET A 80 -8.64 -1.16 6.26
C MET A 80 -9.73 -1.36 5.19
N LEU A 81 -10.81 -2.05 5.57
CA LEU A 81 -12.03 -2.14 4.78
C LEU A 81 -13.13 -1.33 5.45
N GLU A 82 -13.80 -0.48 4.67
CA GLU A 82 -14.97 0.24 5.16
C GLU A 82 -16.11 -0.73 5.51
N ALA A 83 -16.95 -0.36 6.49
CA ALA A 83 -18.12 -1.14 6.88
C ALA A 83 -19.12 -1.39 5.72
N SER A 84 -19.12 -0.53 4.71
CA SER A 84 -19.92 -0.68 3.48
C SER A 84 -19.46 -1.84 2.60
N ASN A 85 -18.21 -2.31 2.77
CA ASN A 85 -17.64 -3.39 2.00
C ASN A 85 -18.21 -4.74 2.44
N GLN A 86 -18.77 -5.52 1.50
CA GLN A 86 -19.38 -6.83 1.77
C GLN A 86 -18.41 -7.85 2.41
N SER A 87 -17.10 -7.64 2.24
CA SER A 87 -16.08 -8.51 2.82
C SER A 87 -15.65 -8.08 4.23
N ALA A 88 -16.00 -6.87 4.69
CA ALA A 88 -15.57 -6.36 5.99
C ALA A 88 -16.04 -7.27 7.15
N ALA A 89 -17.32 -7.65 7.16
CA ALA A 89 -17.87 -8.51 8.21
C ALA A 89 -17.23 -9.92 8.26
N LYS A 90 -16.54 -10.35 7.19
CA LYS A 90 -15.81 -11.63 7.15
C LYS A 90 -14.39 -11.53 7.71
N GLN A 91 -13.81 -10.33 7.71
CA GLN A 91 -12.44 -10.09 8.20
C GLN A 91 -12.40 -9.87 9.71
N GLY A 92 -13.50 -9.42 10.32
CA GLY A 92 -13.59 -9.23 11.76
C GLY A 92 -14.75 -8.33 12.15
N SER A 93 -14.74 -7.93 13.42
CA SER A 93 -15.75 -7.03 13.98
C SER A 93 -15.56 -5.61 13.44
N ILE A 94 -16.65 -5.03 12.94
CA ILE A 94 -16.69 -3.65 12.52
C ILE A 94 -16.65 -2.75 13.76
N GLN A 95 -15.71 -1.81 13.79
CA GLN A 95 -15.55 -0.82 14.85
C GLN A 95 -15.27 0.57 14.28
N SER A 96 -15.31 1.59 15.13
CA SER A 96 -14.97 2.96 14.75
C SER A 96 -13.48 3.20 14.90
N TYR A 97 -12.88 3.90 13.94
CA TYR A 97 -11.48 4.32 13.99
C TYR A 97 -11.37 5.81 13.74
N SER A 98 -10.44 6.44 14.46
CA SER A 98 -9.96 7.78 14.14
C SER A 98 -8.74 7.66 13.24
N LEU A 99 -8.87 8.10 11.99
CA LEU A 99 -7.79 8.10 11.02
C LEU A 99 -7.09 9.45 11.07
N ARG A 100 -5.79 9.43 11.38
CA ARG A 100 -4.92 10.61 11.43
C ARG A 100 -3.99 10.54 10.24
N THR A 101 -4.01 11.56 9.38
CA THR A 101 -3.27 11.52 8.10
C THR A 101 -2.34 12.72 7.98
N TRP A 102 -1.09 12.44 7.58
CA TRP A 102 -0.07 13.40 7.20
C TRP A 102 0.19 13.32 5.70
N LYS A 103 0.53 14.45 5.07
CA LYS A 103 0.84 14.59 3.66
C LYS A 103 2.22 15.19 3.48
N GLN A 104 3.03 14.56 2.64
CA GLN A 104 4.29 15.12 2.16
C GLN A 104 4.41 14.86 0.65
N ASN A 105 4.35 15.92 -0.15
CA ASN A 105 4.24 15.83 -1.61
C ASN A 105 3.02 14.99 -2.01
N ASP A 106 3.21 13.96 -2.84
CA ASP A 106 2.16 13.05 -3.31
C ASP A 106 1.93 11.86 -2.36
N VAL A 107 2.62 11.83 -1.22
CA VAL A 107 2.57 10.72 -0.28
C VAL A 107 1.73 11.08 0.92
N HIS A 108 0.81 10.19 1.25
CA HIS A 108 -0.01 10.24 2.44
C HIS A 108 0.39 9.12 3.39
N ALA A 109 0.50 9.43 4.68
CA ALA A 109 0.64 8.44 5.74
C ALA A 109 -0.56 8.53 6.66
N THR A 110 -1.23 7.42 6.88
CA THR A 110 -2.41 7.33 7.74
C THR A 110 -2.12 6.39 8.90
N VAL A 111 -2.43 6.84 10.11
CA VAL A 111 -2.44 6.04 11.34
C VAL A 111 -3.87 5.89 11.81
N ALA A 112 -4.33 4.65 11.99
CA ALA A 112 -5.65 4.32 12.48
C ALA A 112 -5.61 4.06 13.99
N ILE A 113 -6.40 4.83 14.73
CA ILE A 113 -6.58 4.70 16.17
C ILE A 113 -7.90 3.99 16.45
N ASP A 114 -7.86 2.90 17.22
CA ASP A 114 -9.05 2.14 17.62
C ASP A 114 -9.84 2.82 18.76
N GLU A 115 -10.95 2.20 19.15
CA GLU A 115 -11.83 2.69 20.22
C GLU A 115 -11.15 2.72 21.60
N SER A 116 -10.03 1.99 21.77
CA SER A 116 -9.22 2.03 23.00
C SER A 116 -8.24 3.20 23.03
N GLY A 117 -8.20 4.02 21.96
CA GLY A 117 -7.29 5.14 21.82
C GLY A 117 -5.87 4.74 21.41
N LYS A 118 -5.71 3.51 20.89
CA LYS A 118 -4.41 2.94 20.52
C LYS A 118 -4.25 2.76 19.02
N VAL A 119 -3.00 2.80 18.56
CA VAL A 119 -2.65 2.53 17.16
C VAL A 119 -2.98 1.08 16.82
N ALA A 120 -3.96 0.87 15.95
CA ALA A 120 -4.34 -0.44 15.46
C ALA A 120 -3.82 -0.72 14.04
N GLY A 121 -3.62 0.34 13.25
CA GLY A 121 -3.11 0.23 11.89
C GLY A 121 -2.36 1.48 11.43
N ARG A 122 -1.58 1.32 10.38
CA ARG A 122 -0.74 2.36 9.79
C ARG A 122 -0.37 1.98 8.36
N TRP A 123 -0.49 2.90 7.41
CA TRP A 123 -0.14 2.64 6.01
C TRP A 123 0.21 3.95 5.29
N THR A 124 0.90 3.81 4.15
CA THR A 124 1.04 4.90 3.18
C THR A 124 0.22 4.64 1.94
N TRP A 125 -0.12 5.72 1.25
CA TRP A 125 -0.75 5.68 -0.05
C TRP A 125 -0.32 6.91 -0.86
N VAL A 126 -0.43 6.81 -2.18
CA VAL A 126 -0.12 7.87 -3.13
C VAL A 126 -1.43 8.31 -3.75
N GLU A 127 -1.61 9.62 -3.93
CA GLU A 127 -2.75 10.19 -4.64
C GLU A 127 -2.61 10.07 -6.17
#